data_AF-A0A371XMZ0-F1
#
_entry.id   AF-A0A371XMZ0-F1
#
_cell.length_a   1.000
_cell.length_b   1.000
_cell.length_c   1.000
_cell.angle_alpha   90.00
_cell.angle_beta   90.00
_cell.angle_gamma   90.00
#
_symmetry.space_group_name_H-M   'P 1'
#
loop_
_entity.id
_entity.type
_entity.pdbx_description
1 polymer ?
#
loop_
_entity_poly.entity_id
_entity_poly.type
_entity_poly.pdbx_seq_one_letter_code
_entity_poly.pdbx_strand_id
1 'polypeptide(L)'
;MPSAGSRTAGWGAVAPSRCVDGLTARLRDNGVHIVEGARVTSVDEVRGGVQVRTSAGTYGADRAVVAAGVWSQTLLRGLGVDPGLFPGKGYSFSVRSKQPLRRLVHLERHTWCSPHWTRPANGSGWPARRSSRPTPTATARPGSGPSSRPPAPIWRPRRRPARRSGWAPGR
;
A
#
# COMPACT_ATOMS: atom_id res chain seq x y z
N MET A 1 18.82 -22.42 -29.14
CA MET A 1 17.91 -21.48 -29.83
C MET A 1 17.98 -20.14 -29.11
N PRO A 2 18.28 -19.01 -29.78
CA PRO A 2 18.30 -17.72 -29.11
C PRO A 2 16.87 -17.34 -28.70
N SER A 3 16.64 -17.09 -27.41
CA SER A 3 15.38 -16.52 -26.93
C SER A 3 15.24 -15.10 -27.47
N ALA A 4 14.19 -14.83 -28.24
CA ALA A 4 13.91 -13.49 -28.74
C ALA A 4 13.52 -12.58 -27.57
N GLY A 5 14.28 -11.50 -27.34
CA GLY A 5 13.95 -10.45 -26.38
C GLY A 5 13.14 -9.34 -27.06
N SER A 6 12.05 -8.89 -26.43
CA SER A 6 11.30 -7.71 -26.89
C SER A 6 11.70 -6.47 -26.09
N ARG A 7 11.55 -5.29 -26.70
CA ARG A 7 11.74 -3.99 -26.04
C ARG A 7 10.44 -3.22 -26.05
N THR A 8 9.97 -2.85 -24.86
CA THR A 8 8.77 -2.04 -24.69
C THR A 8 9.15 -0.65 -24.18
N ALA A 9 8.76 0.39 -24.90
CA ALA A 9 8.89 1.77 -24.43
C ALA A 9 7.77 2.11 -23.43
N GLY A 10 7.99 3.09 -22.56
CA GLY A 10 6.98 3.60 -21.61
C GLY A 10 6.95 2.92 -20.23
N TRP A 11 7.74 1.87 -20.02
CA TRP A 11 7.86 1.21 -18.72
C TRP A 11 9.05 1.74 -17.94
N GLY A 12 8.84 2.02 -16.65
CA GLY A 12 9.85 2.54 -15.75
C GLY A 12 9.71 1.95 -14.35
N ALA A 13 10.71 2.22 -13.51
CA ALA A 13 10.64 1.94 -12.09
C ALA A 13 10.69 3.27 -11.32
N VAL A 14 10.18 3.26 -10.10
CA VAL A 14 10.32 4.36 -9.14
C VAL A 14 10.90 3.81 -7.85
N ALA A 15 11.66 4.61 -7.12
CA ALA A 15 12.06 4.29 -5.77
C ALA A 15 10.83 4.41 -4.84
N PRO A 16 10.29 3.31 -4.27
CA PRO A 16 9.02 3.38 -3.54
C PRO A 16 9.10 4.32 -2.34
N SER A 17 10.17 4.23 -1.54
CA SER A 17 10.37 5.10 -0.39
C SER A 17 10.43 6.58 -0.80
N ARG A 18 11.21 6.94 -1.83
CA ARG A 18 11.30 8.34 -2.29
C ARG A 18 9.97 8.86 -2.83
N CYS A 19 9.20 8.00 -3.49
CA CYS A 19 7.86 8.36 -3.95
C CYS A 19 6.94 8.70 -2.77
N VAL A 20 6.91 7.84 -1.74
CA VAL A 20 6.11 8.05 -0.53
C VAL A 20 6.60 9.27 0.25
N ASP A 21 7.91 9.49 0.36
CA ASP A 21 8.50 10.65 1.03
C ASP A 21 8.06 11.96 0.33
N GLY A 22 8.14 11.99 -1.00
CA GLY A 22 7.71 13.15 -1.80
C GLY A 22 6.21 13.44 -1.67
N LEU A 23 5.37 12.39 -1.68
CA LEU A 23 3.93 12.52 -1.45
C LEU A 23 3.64 13.04 -0.03
N THR A 24 4.34 12.51 0.98
CA THR A 24 4.21 12.91 2.38
C THR A 24 4.56 14.37 2.57
N ALA A 25 5.68 14.83 1.98
CA ALA A 25 6.07 16.23 2.00
C ALA A 25 4.99 17.12 1.38
N ARG A 26 4.50 16.76 0.19
CA ARG A 26 3.46 17.53 -0.50
C ARG A 26 2.15 17.59 0.28
N LEU A 27 1.77 16.52 0.99
CA LEU A 27 0.58 16.52 1.84
C LEU A 27 0.74 17.48 3.03
N ARG A 28 1.91 17.45 3.69
CA ARG A 28 2.23 18.38 4.78
C ARG A 28 2.20 19.84 4.33
N ASP A 29 2.75 20.15 3.16
CA ASP A 29 2.72 21.50 2.58
C ASP A 29 1.28 21.99 2.32
N ASN A 30 0.34 21.08 2.08
CA ASN A 30 -1.07 21.38 1.91
C ASN A 30 -1.87 21.37 3.24
N GLY A 31 -1.18 21.35 4.38
CA GLY A 31 -1.81 21.41 5.71
C GLY A 31 -2.38 20.07 6.21
N VAL A 32 -2.01 18.95 5.60
CA VAL A 32 -2.44 17.62 6.07
C VAL A 32 -1.68 17.25 7.34
N HIS A 33 -2.41 16.93 8.41
CA HIS A 33 -1.86 16.40 9.65
C HIS A 33 -1.59 14.90 9.52
N ILE A 34 -0.31 14.52 9.59
CA ILE A 34 0.12 13.11 9.56
C ILE A 34 0.51 12.70 10.98
N VAL A 35 -0.27 11.79 11.57
CA VAL A 35 -0.04 11.27 12.92
C VAL A 35 0.61 9.90 12.83
N GLU A 36 1.91 9.86 13.09
CA GLU A 36 2.68 8.61 13.18
C GLU A 36 2.59 8.01 14.60
N GLY A 37 2.88 6.72 14.75
CA GLY A 37 2.76 6.03 16.06
C GLY A 37 1.32 5.83 16.55
N ALA A 38 0.31 6.26 15.79
CA ALA A 38 -1.11 6.08 16.09
C ALA A 38 -1.68 4.84 15.38
N ARG A 39 -1.46 3.65 15.94
CA ARG A 39 -2.04 2.42 15.39
C ARG A 39 -3.56 2.47 15.56
N VAL A 40 -4.30 2.44 14.45
CA VAL A 40 -5.76 2.29 14.45
C VAL A 40 -6.14 0.89 14.94
N THR A 41 -7.08 0.83 15.87
CA THR A 41 -7.60 -0.42 16.47
C THR A 41 -9.06 -0.69 16.09
N SER A 42 -9.87 0.35 15.87
CA SER A 42 -11.24 0.22 15.34
C SER A 42 -11.65 1.43 14.51
N VAL A 43 -12.63 1.19 13.63
CA VAL A 43 -13.32 2.22 12.84
C VAL A 43 -14.80 1.96 12.99
N ASP A 44 -15.51 2.90 13.59
CA ASP A 44 -16.91 2.74 14.01
C ASP A 44 -17.77 3.84 13.37
N GLU A 45 -18.93 3.46 12.80
CA GLU A 45 -19.90 4.43 12.33
C GLU A 45 -20.67 4.99 13.53
N VAL A 46 -20.68 6.32 13.67
CA VAL A 46 -21.39 7.02 14.75
C VAL A 46 -22.44 7.97 14.16
N ARG A 47 -23.35 8.47 15.00
CA ARG A 47 -24.39 9.40 14.54
C ARG A 47 -23.76 10.67 13.98
N GLY A 48 -23.71 10.77 12.65
CA GLY A 48 -23.21 11.96 11.94
C GLY A 48 -21.80 11.84 11.40
N GLY A 49 -21.10 10.71 11.55
CA GLY A 49 -19.74 10.57 11.03
C GLY A 49 -19.10 9.22 11.36
N VAL A 50 -17.78 9.22 11.46
CA VAL A 50 -16.95 8.06 11.77
C VAL A 50 -16.07 8.39 12.96
N GLN A 51 -15.95 7.42 13.87
CA GLN A 51 -15.01 7.47 14.98
C GLN A 51 -13.89 6.45 14.74
N VAL A 52 -12.65 6.89 14.89
CA VAL A 52 -11.44 6.08 14.70
C VAL A 52 -10.69 6.01 16.01
N ARG A 53 -10.60 4.80 16.58
CA ARG A 53 -9.85 4.57 17.83
C ARG A 53 -8.43 4.16 17.49
N THR A 54 -7.46 4.76 18.18
CA THR A 54 -6.04 4.50 17.96
C THR A 54 -5.29 4.36 19.30
N SER A 55 -4.04 3.91 19.24
CA SER A 55 -3.13 3.90 20.39
C SER A 55 -2.79 5.29 20.95
N ALA A 56 -2.97 6.35 20.16
CA ALA A 56 -2.65 7.73 20.57
C ALA A 56 -3.89 8.53 21.00
N GLY A 57 -5.08 7.96 20.89
CA GLY A 57 -6.35 8.64 21.16
C GLY A 57 -7.45 8.29 20.16
N THR A 58 -8.57 8.98 20.26
CA THR A 58 -9.73 8.79 19.39
C THR A 58 -9.93 10.01 18.52
N TYR A 59 -10.17 9.79 17.23
CA TYR A 59 -10.38 10.84 16.22
C TYR A 59 -11.78 10.73 15.62
N GLY A 60 -12.46 11.87 15.45
CA GLY A 60 -13.75 11.95 14.76
C GLY A 60 -13.59 12.60 13.39
N ALA A 61 -14.34 12.12 12.39
CA ALA A 61 -14.36 12.69 11.05
C ALA A 61 -15.72 12.48 10.37
N ASP A 62 -16.08 13.30 9.39
CA ASP A 62 -17.30 13.09 8.60
C ASP A 62 -17.22 11.83 7.72
N ARG A 63 -16.00 11.50 7.28
CA ARG A 63 -15.69 10.39 6.38
C ARG A 63 -14.34 9.78 6.75
N ALA A 64 -14.19 8.48 6.50
CA ALA A 64 -12.92 7.76 6.65
C ALA A 64 -12.61 6.95 5.40
N VAL A 65 -11.33 6.86 5.05
CA VAL A 65 -10.80 5.98 4.00
C VAL A 65 -9.84 4.99 4.65
N VAL A 66 -10.11 3.69 4.49
CA VAL A 66 -9.23 2.64 5.01
C VAL A 66 -8.20 2.28 3.93
N ALA A 67 -6.96 2.71 4.13
CA ALA A 67 -5.82 2.44 3.25
C ALA A 67 -4.71 1.62 3.96
N ALA A 68 -5.11 0.70 4.85
CA ALA A 68 -4.19 -0.03 5.73
C ALA A 68 -3.60 -1.31 5.11
N GLY A 69 -3.58 -1.41 3.77
CA GLY A 69 -3.08 -2.60 3.07
C GLY A 69 -3.75 -3.89 3.55
N VAL A 70 -2.96 -4.94 3.80
CA VAL A 70 -3.45 -6.25 4.29
C VAL A 70 -4.19 -6.19 5.63
N TRP A 71 -3.91 -5.18 6.47
CA TRP A 71 -4.61 -5.01 7.76
C TRP A 71 -6.01 -4.40 7.61
N SER A 72 -6.37 -3.91 6.42
CA SER A 72 -7.71 -3.37 6.16
C SER A 72 -8.80 -4.41 6.41
N GLN A 73 -8.54 -5.70 6.15
CA GLN A 73 -9.49 -6.75 6.44
C GLN A 73 -9.85 -6.80 7.93
N THR A 74 -8.88 -6.62 8.83
CA THR A 74 -9.14 -6.61 10.27
C THR A 74 -9.95 -5.40 10.69
N LEU A 75 -9.64 -4.21 10.16
CA LEU A 75 -10.32 -2.97 10.51
C LEU A 75 -11.76 -2.92 10.00
N LEU A 76 -12.03 -3.52 8.83
CA LEU A 76 -13.33 -3.49 8.17
C LEU A 76 -14.30 -4.59 8.68
N ARG A 77 -13.79 -5.61 9.38
CA ARG A 77 -14.62 -6.69 9.96
C ARG A 77 -15.72 -6.16 10.88
N GLY A 78 -15.43 -5.15 11.70
CA GLY A 78 -16.42 -4.53 12.59
C GLY A 78 -17.58 -3.85 11.85
N LEU A 79 -17.34 -3.45 10.59
CA LEU A 79 -18.34 -2.84 9.71
C LEU A 79 -19.07 -3.88 8.83
N GLY A 80 -18.81 -5.18 9.03
CA GLY A 80 -19.37 -6.26 8.21
C GLY A 80 -18.84 -6.31 6.78
N VAL A 81 -17.70 -5.69 6.50
CA VAL A 81 -17.09 -5.63 5.16
C VAL A 81 -15.89 -6.56 5.10
N ASP A 82 -15.89 -7.49 4.14
CA ASP A 82 -14.75 -8.35 3.82
C ASP A 82 -14.18 -8.02 2.44
N PRO A 83 -13.03 -7.34 2.34
CA PRO A 83 -12.42 -6.97 1.06
C PRO A 83 -11.74 -8.14 0.34
N GLY A 84 -11.64 -9.34 0.94
CA GLY A 84 -10.98 -10.49 0.30
C GLY A 84 -9.46 -10.30 0.11
N LEU A 85 -8.79 -9.66 1.07
CA LEU A 85 -7.35 -9.40 1.03
C LEU A 85 -6.56 -10.57 1.62
N PHE A 86 -5.57 -11.07 0.87
CA PHE A 86 -4.67 -12.13 1.32
C PHE A 86 -3.21 -11.67 1.25
N PRO A 87 -2.39 -11.93 2.29
CA PRO A 87 -0.99 -11.55 2.28
C PRO A 87 -0.20 -12.40 1.28
N GLY A 88 0.30 -11.76 0.22
CA GLY A 88 1.26 -12.36 -0.71
C GLY A 88 2.70 -12.02 -0.29
N LYS A 89 3.59 -13.02 -0.29
CA LYS A 89 5.02 -12.79 -0.05
C LYS A 89 5.74 -12.54 -1.39
N GLY A 90 6.47 -11.44 -1.46
CA GLY A 90 7.44 -11.16 -2.52
C GLY A 90 8.84 -11.01 -1.93
N TYR A 91 9.84 -11.55 -2.62
CA TYR A 91 11.24 -11.42 -2.21
C TYR A 91 11.98 -10.55 -3.22
N SER A 92 12.87 -9.71 -2.72
CA SER A 92 13.79 -8.94 -3.53
C SER A 92 15.16 -8.90 -2.86
N PHE A 93 16.21 -8.81 -3.66
CA PHE A 93 17.56 -8.62 -3.18
C PHE A 93 18.27 -7.60 -4.08
N SER A 94 19.27 -6.93 -3.53
CA SER A 94 20.07 -5.95 -4.25
C SER A 94 21.49 -6.46 -4.40
N VAL A 95 22.03 -6.35 -5.61
CA VAL A 95 23.42 -6.67 -5.92
C VAL A 95 24.15 -5.42 -6.37
N ARG A 96 25.40 -5.26 -5.95
CA ARG A 96 26.30 -4.28 -6.56
C ARG A 96 26.85 -4.86 -7.85
N SER A 97 26.82 -4.08 -8.92
CA SER A 97 27.41 -4.44 -10.21
C SER A 97 28.36 -3.34 -10.65
N LYS A 98 29.50 -3.73 -11.23
CA LYS A 98 30.42 -2.79 -11.90
C LYS A 98 29.76 -2.13 -13.11
N GLN A 99 28.80 -2.81 -13.73
CA GLN A 99 28.00 -2.33 -14.84
C GLN A 99 26.52 -2.35 -14.43
N PRO A 100 25.99 -1.25 -13.86
CA PRO A 100 24.60 -1.20 -13.44
C PRO A 100 23.66 -1.26 -14.64
N LEU A 101 22.49 -1.88 -14.44
CA LEU A 101 21.42 -1.86 -15.44
C LEU A 101 21.01 -0.41 -15.70
N ARG A 102 20.77 -0.08 -16.98
CA ARG A 102 20.23 1.23 -17.38
C ARG A 102 18.71 1.22 -17.54
N ARG A 103 18.09 0.04 -17.55
CA ARG A 103 16.68 -0.18 -17.84
C ARG A 103 16.15 -1.33 -17.00
N LEU A 104 14.83 -1.36 -16.82
CA LEU A 104 14.13 -2.52 -16.27
C LEU A 104 14.35 -3.72 -17.20
N VAL A 105 14.70 -4.86 -16.62
CA VAL A 105 14.82 -6.13 -17.32
C VAL A 105 13.78 -7.07 -16.73
N HIS A 106 12.86 -7.51 -17.57
CA HIS A 106 12.01 -8.65 -17.26
C HIS A 106 12.79 -9.92 -17.55
N LEU A 107 12.88 -10.80 -16.56
CA LEU A 107 13.46 -12.12 -16.73
C LEU A 107 12.33 -13.13 -16.94
N GLU A 108 12.52 -14.38 -16.51
CA GLU A 108 11.48 -15.39 -16.50
C GLU A 108 10.53 -15.23 -15.30
N ARG A 109 9.29 -15.72 -15.45
CA ARG A 109 8.27 -15.91 -14.39
C ARG A 109 8.26 -14.88 -13.27
N HIS A 110 7.51 -13.78 -13.45
CA HIS A 110 7.31 -12.72 -12.43
C HIS A 110 8.58 -12.14 -11.81
N THR A 111 9.75 -12.38 -12.42
CA THR A 111 11.04 -11.90 -11.94
C THR A 111 11.45 -10.69 -12.74
N TRP A 112 11.80 -9.64 -12.01
CA TRP A 112 12.18 -8.36 -12.57
C TRP A 112 13.49 -7.91 -11.95
N CYS A 113 14.37 -7.36 -12.77
CA CYS A 113 15.56 -6.65 -12.32
C CYS A 113 15.44 -5.18 -12.70
N SER A 114 15.56 -4.30 -11.72
CA SER A 114 15.56 -2.85 -11.95
C SER A 114 16.93 -2.26 -11.61
N PRO A 115 17.30 -1.14 -12.23
CA PRO A 115 18.39 -0.31 -11.73
C PRO A 115 18.10 0.05 -10.27
N HIS A 116 19.08 -0.14 -9.39
CA HIS A 116 18.91 0.27 -8.01
C HIS A 116 19.03 1.81 -7.90
N TRP A 117 18.23 2.40 -7.04
CA TRP A 117 18.24 3.85 -6.79
C TRP A 117 19.26 4.19 -5.69
N THR A 118 20.54 4.02 -5.95
CA THR A 118 21.58 4.52 -5.02
C THR A 118 21.85 5.98 -5.30
N ARG A 119 22.07 6.71 -4.21
CA ARG A 119 22.56 8.08 -4.24
C ARG A 119 24.00 8.07 -4.80
N PRO A 120 24.43 9.06 -5.60
CA PRO A 120 25.87 9.29 -5.78
C PRO A 120 26.53 9.44 -4.39
N ALA A 121 27.76 8.94 -4.28
CA ALA A 121 28.42 8.60 -3.01
C ALA A 121 28.79 9.78 -2.08
N ASN A 122 28.35 11.02 -2.35
CA ASN A 122 28.72 12.17 -1.54
C ASN A 122 27.74 12.41 -0.37
N GLY A 123 27.98 11.74 0.76
CA GLY A 123 27.59 12.22 2.10
C GLY A 123 26.19 11.85 2.59
N SER A 124 26.13 11.35 3.84
CA SER A 124 24.95 10.97 4.65
C SER A 124 24.00 9.92 4.05
N GLY A 125 24.38 8.65 4.13
CA GLY A 125 23.55 7.50 3.76
C GLY A 125 22.96 6.77 4.97
N TRP A 126 21.67 6.49 4.94
CA TRP A 126 20.99 5.56 5.86
C TRP A 126 21.51 4.13 5.64
N PRO A 127 21.70 3.32 6.70
CA PRO A 127 22.23 1.98 6.55
C PRO A 127 21.22 1.08 5.82
N ALA A 128 21.69 0.45 4.73
CA ALA A 128 21.00 -0.66 4.10
C ALA A 128 20.66 -1.72 5.17
N ARG A 129 19.37 -1.90 5.45
CA ARG A 129 18.90 -3.00 6.30
C ARG A 129 19.36 -4.31 5.64
N ARG A 130 20.34 -4.95 6.26
CA ARG A 130 20.89 -6.24 5.84
C ARG A 130 19.77 -7.28 6.05
N SER A 131 19.05 -7.66 5.00
CA SER A 131 18.17 -8.83 5.07
C SER A 131 19.07 -10.04 5.26
N SER A 132 18.86 -10.78 6.35
CA SER A 132 19.55 -12.03 6.68
C SER A 132 19.59 -12.97 5.48
N ARG A 133 20.73 -13.67 5.31
CA ARG A 133 20.92 -14.70 4.28
C ARG A 133 19.75 -15.70 4.35
N PRO A 134 19.06 -16.00 3.24
CA PRO A 134 18.12 -17.11 3.23
C PRO A 134 18.91 -18.42 3.29
N THR A 135 18.73 -19.18 4.36
CA THR A 135 19.08 -20.61 4.41
C THR A 135 18.03 -21.36 3.59
N PRO A 136 18.40 -22.18 2.59
CA PRO A 136 17.42 -22.96 1.84
C PRO A 136 16.97 -24.13 2.72
N THR A 137 15.72 -24.15 3.13
CA THR A 137 15.06 -25.36 3.62
C THR A 137 13.89 -25.70 2.71
N ALA A 138 13.92 -26.93 2.22
CA ALA A 138 13.06 -27.45 1.19
C ALA A 138 11.63 -27.75 1.70
N THR A 139 10.70 -27.53 0.77
CA THR A 139 9.43 -28.23 0.50
C THR A 139 8.36 -28.36 1.60
N ALA A 140 7.22 -27.70 1.35
CA ALA A 140 5.89 -28.28 1.61
C ALA A 140 4.87 -27.71 0.59
N ARG A 141 4.22 -28.60 -0.18
CA ARG A 141 3.04 -28.29 -1.01
C ARG A 141 1.79 -28.23 -0.11
N PRO A 142 0.81 -27.39 -0.46
CA PRO A 142 -0.58 -27.86 -0.41
C PRO A 142 -1.25 -27.78 -1.78
N GLY A 143 -2.16 -28.73 -2.01
CA GLY A 143 -2.88 -28.93 -3.26
C GLY A 143 -3.82 -27.78 -3.64
N SER A 144 -3.94 -27.59 -4.95
CA SER A 144 -4.92 -26.74 -5.60
C SER A 144 -6.24 -27.48 -5.76
N GLY A 145 -7.28 -27.04 -5.04
CA GLY A 145 -8.68 -27.30 -5.40
C GLY A 145 -9.32 -26.00 -5.90
N PRO A 146 -10.20 -26.01 -6.91
CA PRO A 146 -10.85 -24.80 -7.40
C PRO A 146 -11.85 -24.27 -6.36
N SER A 147 -11.58 -23.06 -5.85
CA SER A 147 -12.51 -22.31 -4.99
C SER A 147 -13.62 -21.69 -5.85
N SER A 148 -14.77 -22.33 -5.92
CA SER A 148 -16.01 -21.73 -6.44
C SER A 148 -16.68 -20.88 -5.36
N ARG A 149 -16.27 -19.61 -5.23
CA ARG A 149 -16.97 -18.63 -4.37
C ARG A 149 -17.39 -17.43 -5.23
N PRO A 150 -18.67 -17.04 -5.24
CA PRO A 150 -19.11 -15.89 -6.02
C PRO A 150 -18.43 -14.60 -5.52
N PRO A 151 -18.27 -13.58 -6.39
CA PRO A 151 -17.63 -12.33 -6.01
C PRO A 151 -18.37 -11.67 -4.83
N ALA A 152 -17.60 -11.14 -3.88
CA ALA A 152 -18.17 -10.39 -2.76
C ALA A 152 -18.97 -9.18 -3.28
N PRO A 153 -20.11 -8.85 -2.65
CA PRO A 153 -20.92 -7.71 -3.07
C PRO A 153 -20.10 -6.42 -2.98
N ILE A 154 -20.14 -5.63 -4.05
CA ILE A 154 -19.58 -4.27 -4.08
C ILE A 154 -20.32 -3.46 -3.02
N TRP A 155 -19.60 -3.04 -1.98
CA TRP A 155 -20.13 -2.14 -0.98
C TRP A 155 -20.55 -0.83 -1.66
N ARG A 156 -21.85 -0.51 -1.60
CA ARG A 156 -22.39 0.77 -2.06
C ARG A 156 -22.73 1.60 -0.83
N PRO A 157 -22.25 2.85 -0.71
CA PRO A 157 -22.70 3.72 0.35
C PRO A 157 -24.22 3.92 0.22
N ARG A 158 -24.95 3.80 1.34
CA ARG A 158 -26.36 4.20 1.40
C ARG A 158 -26.46 5.68 0.98
N ARG A 159 -27.04 5.94 -0.20
CA ARG A 159 -27.33 7.31 -0.64
C ARG A 159 -28.35 7.91 0.32
N ARG A 160 -27.95 8.96 1.07
CA ARG A 160 -28.90 9.83 1.76
C ARG A 160 -29.55 10.78 0.74
N PRO A 161 -30.84 11.09 0.86
CA PRO A 161 -31.44 12.17 0.08
C PRO A 161 -30.78 13.50 0.45
N ALA A 162 -30.51 14.33 -0.56
CA ALA A 162 -29.85 15.62 -0.41
C ALA A 162 -30.67 16.54 0.52
N ARG A 163 -30.08 17.01 1.61
CA ARG A 163 -30.70 17.98 2.49
C ARG A 163 -30.55 19.36 1.83
N ARG A 164 -31.66 19.92 1.33
CA ARG A 164 -31.73 21.36 0.98
C ARG A 164 -31.51 22.16 2.27
N SER A 165 -30.41 22.88 2.38
CA SER A 165 -30.24 23.90 3.41
C SER A 165 -30.44 25.27 2.78
N GLY A 166 -31.65 25.80 2.94
CA GLY A 166 -31.86 27.25 2.90
C GLY A 166 -31.19 27.84 4.14
N TRP A 167 -30.31 28.80 3.93
CA TRP A 167 -29.66 29.57 4.98
C TRP A 167 -30.28 30.96 4.98
N ALA A 168 -30.80 31.38 6.14
CA ALA A 168 -31.19 32.76 6.43
C ALA A 168 -30.35 33.22 7.62
N PRO A 169 -29.63 34.35 7.53
CA PRO A 169 -28.98 34.95 8.69
C PRO A 169 -29.95 35.92 9.38
N GLY A 170 -30.18 35.72 10.68
CA GLY A 170 -30.85 36.68 11.54
C GLY A 170 -29.86 37.28 12.54
N ARG A 171 -29.57 38.57 12.39
CA ARG A 171 -30.01 39.68 13.25
C ARG A 171 -29.43 40.98 12.71
#